data_AF-A0A661ZXT5-F1
#
_entry.id   AF-A0A661ZXT5-F1
#
_cell.length_a   1.000
_cell.length_b   1.000
_cell.length_c   1.000
_cell.angle_alpha   90.00
_cell.angle_beta   90.00
_cell.angle_gamma   90.00
#
_symmetry.space_group_name_H-M   'P 1'
#
loop_
_entity.id
_entity.type
_entity.pdbx_description
1 polymer ?
#
loop_
_entity_poly.entity_id
_entity_poly.type
_entity_poly.pdbx_seq_one_letter_code
_entity_poly.pdbx_strand_id
1 'polypeptide(L)'
;MDKYKNKYRIESNRMPGWDYSRNGYCFVTFITQNFECLLGKIENEKMIFSDFGKIANHEWQKSFEIRLDNFVPTALLKSYNI
;
A
#
# COMPACT_ATOMS: atom_id res chain seq x y z
N MET A 1 -12.11 5.52 29.88
CA MET A 1 -10.87 4.85 29.47
C MET A 1 -10.84 3.52 30.17
N ASP A 2 -11.36 2.49 29.51
CA ASP A 2 -11.55 1.19 30.14
C ASP A 2 -10.24 0.42 30.19
N LYS A 3 -9.95 -0.18 31.35
CA LYS A 3 -8.77 -1.01 31.55
C LYS A 3 -9.08 -2.42 31.08
N TYR A 4 -8.39 -2.92 30.06
CA TYR A 4 -8.41 -4.34 29.72
C TYR A 4 -7.22 -5.03 30.40
N LYS A 5 -7.47 -6.03 31.24
CA LYS A 5 -6.44 -6.73 32.05
C LYS A 5 -5.53 -5.78 32.84
N ASN A 6 -6.10 -4.78 33.52
CA ASN A 6 -5.37 -3.77 34.30
C ASN A 6 -4.35 -2.91 33.53
N LYS A 7 -4.39 -2.90 32.19
CA LYS A 7 -3.58 -2.03 31.35
C LYS A 7 -4.47 -1.00 30.64
N TYR A 8 -3.99 0.23 30.54
CA TYR A 8 -4.60 1.23 29.68
C TYR A 8 -4.54 0.72 28.24
N ARG A 9 -5.69 0.59 27.58
CA ARG A 9 -5.79 0.22 26.18
C ARG A 9 -6.55 1.33 25.46
N ILE A 10 -5.95 1.85 24.40
CA ILE A 10 -6.64 2.73 23.46
C ILE A 10 -7.54 1.82 22.62
N GLU A 11 -8.78 2.24 22.39
CA GLU A 11 -9.69 1.52 21.50
C GLU A 11 -9.10 1.39 20.10
N SER A 12 -9.53 0.37 19.36
CA SER A 12 -9.07 0.22 17.99
C SER A 12 -9.68 1.30 17.12
N ASN A 13 -8.86 1.97 16.30
CA ASN A 13 -9.35 2.86 15.23
C ASN A 13 -10.03 2.08 14.08
N ARG A 14 -10.06 0.75 14.14
CA ARG A 14 -10.70 -0.11 13.13
C ARG A 14 -12.21 -0.02 13.26
N MET A 15 -12.90 -0.07 12.11
CA MET A 15 -14.36 -0.07 12.08
C MET A 15 -14.90 -1.29 12.87
N PRO A 16 -15.72 -1.09 13.91
CA PRO A 16 -16.31 -2.19 14.67
C PRO A 16 -17.14 -3.10 13.76
N GLY A 17 -16.98 -4.42 13.90
CA GLY A 17 -17.70 -5.42 13.09
C GLY A 17 -17.14 -5.63 11.67
N TRP A 18 -16.11 -4.88 11.25
CA TRP A 18 -15.46 -5.11 9.96
C TRP A 18 -14.30 -6.10 10.07
N ASP A 19 -14.33 -7.12 9.20
CA ASP A 19 -13.28 -8.12 9.09
C ASP A 19 -12.29 -7.72 8.00
N TYR A 20 -11.17 -7.12 8.41
CA TYR A 20 -10.09 -6.65 7.54
C TYR A 20 -9.29 -7.78 6.87
N SER A 21 -9.58 -9.05 7.18
CA SER A 21 -9.00 -10.19 6.45
C SER A 21 -9.77 -10.52 5.17
N ARG A 22 -11.00 -9.99 5.02
CA ARG A 22 -11.82 -10.22 3.82
C ARG A 22 -11.28 -9.43 2.63
N ASN A 23 -11.49 -10.00 1.45
CA ASN A 23 -11.21 -9.34 0.19
C ASN A 23 -11.91 -7.98 0.13
N GLY A 24 -11.12 -6.93 -0.12
CA GLY A 24 -11.60 -5.56 -0.24
C GLY A 24 -10.75 -4.78 -1.23
N TYR A 25 -11.35 -3.77 -1.86
CA TYR A 25 -10.60 -2.86 -2.72
C TYR A 25 -9.83 -1.87 -1.86
N CYS A 26 -8.53 -1.73 -2.13
CA CYS A 26 -7.68 -0.72 -1.55
C CYS A 26 -6.95 0.05 -2.65
N PHE A 27 -6.73 1.33 -2.39
CA PHE A 27 -5.84 2.17 -3.20
C PHE A 27 -4.58 2.41 -2.38
N VAL A 28 -3.42 2.15 -2.97
CA VAL A 28 -2.12 2.29 -2.30
C VAL A 28 -1.31 3.33 -3.04
N THR A 29 -0.85 4.35 -2.31
CA THR A 29 0.02 5.41 -2.82
C THR A 29 1.36 5.37 -2.10
N PHE A 30 2.44 5.49 -2.85
CA PHE A 30 3.78 5.68 -2.28
C PHE A 30 4.02 7.18 -2.05
N ILE A 31 4.43 7.52 -0.84
CA ILE A 31 4.83 8.88 -0.47
C ILE A 31 6.21 8.79 0.15
N THR A 32 7.11 9.63 -0.34
CA THR A 32 8.47 9.81 0.15
C THR A 32 8.49 10.80 1.30
N GLN A 33 9.55 10.78 2.10
CA GLN A 33 9.74 11.79 3.13
C GLN A 33 9.72 13.19 2.49
N ASN A 34 9.06 14.13 3.16
CA ASN A 34 8.88 15.52 2.70
C ASN A 34 8.17 15.67 1.34
N PHE A 35 7.48 14.64 0.84
CA PHE A 35 6.83 14.64 -0.48
C PHE A 35 7.79 14.90 -1.65
N GLU A 36 9.05 14.52 -1.50
CA GLU A 36 10.06 14.69 -2.55
C GLU A 36 9.81 13.76 -3.74
N CYS A 37 9.93 14.26 -4.98
CA CYS A 37 9.73 13.48 -6.20
C CYS A 37 10.90 12.52 -6.51
N LEU A 38 11.27 11.66 -5.54
CA LEU A 38 12.42 10.76 -5.64
C LEU A 38 12.16 9.55 -6.54
N LEU A 39 10.90 9.16 -6.72
CA LEU A 39 10.54 7.95 -7.49
C LEU A 39 10.54 8.18 -9.00
N GLY A 40 10.64 9.43 -9.45
CA GLY A 40 10.60 9.79 -10.86
C GLY A 40 9.62 10.91 -11.14
N LYS A 41 9.18 11.00 -12.39
CA LYS A 41 8.29 12.03 -12.90
C LYS A 41 7.29 11.45 -13.88
N ILE A 42 6.16 12.13 -14.06
CA ILE A 42 5.18 11.77 -15.08
C ILE A 42 5.39 12.66 -16.30
N GLU A 43 5.56 12.05 -17.47
CA GLU A 43 5.63 12.75 -18.76
C GLU A 43 4.72 12.03 -19.77
N ASN A 44 3.89 12.79 -20.49
CA ASN A 44 2.92 12.24 -21.45
C ASN A 44 2.10 11.07 -20.88
N GLU A 45 1.56 11.27 -19.67
CA GLU A 45 0.72 10.28 -18.95
C GLU A 45 1.42 8.96 -18.60
N LYS A 46 2.76 8.92 -18.67
CA LYS A 46 3.58 7.74 -18.33
C LYS A 46 4.53 8.05 -17.19
N MET A 47 4.74 7.10 -16.27
CA MET A 47 5.76 7.25 -15.24
C MET A 47 7.14 7.00 -15.84
N ILE A 48 8.03 7.97 -15.67
CA ILE A 48 9.45 7.82 -15.94
C ILE A 48 10.14 7.67 -14.59
N PHE A 49 10.49 6.42 -14.26
CA PHE A 49 11.15 6.11 -13.00
C PHE A 49 12.57 6.67 -12.92
N SER A 50 12.91 7.19 -11.75
CA SER A 50 14.31 7.35 -11.33
C SER A 50 14.92 5.99 -10.99
N ASP A 51 16.21 5.95 -10.62
CA ASP A 51 16.83 4.70 -10.15
C ASP A 51 16.20 4.21 -8.84
N PHE A 52 15.82 5.11 -7.92
CA PHE A 52 15.05 4.75 -6.72
C PHE A 52 13.64 4.26 -7.07
N GLY A 53 13.01 4.89 -8.07
CA GLY A 53 11.70 4.48 -8.59
C GLY A 53 11.70 3.06 -9.13
N LYS A 54 12.76 2.67 -9.85
CA LYS A 54 12.93 1.30 -10.37
C LYS A 54 13.00 0.28 -9.23
N ILE A 55 13.74 0.59 -8.16
CA ILE A 55 13.83 -0.27 -6.96
C ILE A 55 12.45 -0.42 -6.31
N ALA A 56 11.75 0.70 -6.09
CA ALA A 56 10.42 0.69 -5.48
C ALA A 56 9.41 -0.12 -6.32
N ASN A 57 9.42 0.06 -7.65
CA ASN A 57 8.58 -0.70 -8.56
C ASN A 57 8.91 -2.21 -8.51
N HIS A 58 10.19 -2.58 -8.52
CA HIS A 58 10.63 -3.98 -8.41
C HIS A 58 10.12 -4.64 -7.13
N GLU A 59 10.33 -4.00 -5.97
CA GLU A 59 9.88 -4.55 -4.69
C GLU A 59 8.35 -4.58 -4.57
N TRP A 60 7.65 -3.62 -5.18
CA TRP A 60 6.19 -3.65 -5.26
C TRP A 60 5.69 -4.87 -6.04
N GLN A 61 6.26 -5.15 -7.21
CA GLN A 61 5.89 -6.33 -8.00
C GLN A 61 6.19 -7.63 -7.25
N LYS A 62 7.40 -7.75 -6.67
CA LYS A 62 7.82 -8.91 -5.89
C LYS A 62 6.92 -9.17 -4.67
N SER A 63 6.37 -8.11 -4.09
CA SER A 63 5.47 -8.21 -2.95
C SER A 63 4.22 -9.05 -3.20
N PHE A 64 3.72 -9.11 -4.45
CA PHE A 64 2.56 -9.93 -4.78
C PHE A 64 2.90 -11.42 -4.85
N GLU A 65 4.14 -11.76 -5.18
CA GLU A 65 4.64 -13.14 -5.13
C GLU A 65 4.83 -13.62 -3.69
N ILE A 66 5.29 -12.74 -2.80
CA ILE A 66 5.52 -13.09 -1.39
C ILE A 66 4.20 -13.14 -0.62
N ARG A 67 3.27 -12.22 -0.92
CA ARG A 67 2.01 -12.08 -0.20
C ARG A 67 0.87 -12.86 -0.87
N LEU A 68 1.09 -14.14 -1.13
CA LEU A 68 0.08 -15.03 -1.75
C LEU A 68 -1.27 -15.02 -1.00
N ASP A 69 -1.26 -14.79 0.33
CA ASP A 69 -2.47 -14.71 1.18
C ASP A 69 -3.14 -13.33 1.20
N ASN A 70 -2.44 -12.24 0.81
CA ASN A 70 -3.05 -10.90 0.81
C ASN A 70 -3.56 -10.60 -0.59
N PHE A 71 -4.85 -10.84 -0.75
CA PHE A 71 -5.67 -10.64 -1.94
C PHE A 71 -5.69 -9.16 -2.38
N VAL A 72 -4.60 -8.67 -2.96
CA VAL A 72 -4.65 -7.47 -3.81
C VAL A 72 -5.01 -7.98 -5.20
N PRO A 73 -6.17 -7.61 -5.75
CA PRO A 73 -6.56 -8.09 -7.07
C PRO A 73 -5.50 -7.68 -8.08
N THR A 74 -4.82 -8.67 -8.65
CA THR A 74 -3.85 -8.57 -9.74
C THR A 74 -4.44 -7.83 -10.97
N ALA A 75 -5.76 -7.58 -10.98
CA ALA A 75 -6.49 -6.85 -11.98
C ALA A 75 -6.13 -5.35 -12.08
N LEU A 76 -5.75 -4.66 -10.99
CA LEU A 76 -5.39 -3.24 -11.06
C LEU A 76 -3.98 -2.98 -11.60
N LEU A 77 -3.09 -3.99 -11.53
CA LEU A 77 -1.70 -3.87 -12.01
C LEU A 77 -1.60 -3.87 -13.54
N LYS A 78 -2.57 -4.44 -14.25
CA LYS A 78 -2.55 -4.48 -15.73
C LYS A 78 -3.20 -3.27 -16.39
N SER A 79 -3.98 -2.47 -15.65
CA SER A 79 -4.67 -1.29 -16.19
C SER A 79 -3.89 0.01 -16.02
N TYR A 80 -2.98 0.07 -15.04
CA TYR A 80 -2.11 1.20 -14.84
C TYR A 80 -0.70 0.80 -15.27
N ASN A 81 -0.38 1.05 -16.53
CA ASN A 81 1.02 1.27 -16.91
C ASN A 81 1.53 2.43 -16.06
N ILE A 82 2.18 2.11 -14.94
CA ILE A 82 3.10 3.03 -14.30
C ILE A 82 4.29 3.12 -15.26
#